data_AF-A0A956HS57-F1
#
_entry.id   AF-A0A956HS57-F1
#
_cell.length_a   1.000
_cell.length_b   1.000
_cell.length_c   1.000
_cell.angle_alpha   90.00
_cell.angle_beta   90.00
_cell.angle_gamma   90.00
#
_symmetry.space_group_name_H-M   'P 1'
#
loop_
_entity.id
_entity.type
_entity.pdbx_description
1 polymer ?
#
loop_
_entity_poly.entity_id
_entity_poly.type
_entity_poly.pdbx_seq_one_letter_code
_entity_poly.pdbx_strand_id
1 'polypeptide(L)'
;MTIVQGIGGVFLYADDAAALAAWYTEHLGLTFTNYGKSHFLELPSADVEPGPRTATTVFALFQADEALPAGVRTGRVNFRIGDLDGLLDSLRSRGVAIEPSEDESYGRFAWIRDPEGNRVE
;
A
#
# COMPACT_ATOMS: atom_id res chain seq x y z
N MET A 1 27.54 -6.98 -15.40
CA MET A 1 26.86 -5.75 -14.94
C MET A 1 25.66 -6.19 -14.13
N THR A 2 25.59 -5.83 -12.85
CA THR A 2 24.45 -6.21 -12.01
C THR A 2 23.27 -5.29 -12.32
N ILE A 3 22.10 -5.86 -12.59
CA ILE A 3 20.85 -5.14 -12.84
C ILE A 3 19.94 -5.18 -11.61
N VAL A 4 18.94 -4.30 -11.57
CA VAL A 4 17.91 -4.29 -10.52
C VAL A 4 17.21 -5.65 -10.45
N GLN A 5 17.03 -6.17 -9.22
CA GLN A 5 16.42 -7.49 -8.98
C GLN A 5 14.95 -7.40 -8.58
N GLY A 6 14.50 -6.30 -8.00
CA GLY A 6 13.12 -6.15 -7.54
C GLY A 6 12.90 -4.83 -6.82
N ILE A 7 11.70 -4.67 -6.25
CA ILE A 7 11.35 -3.50 -5.44
C ILE A 7 11.79 -3.78 -3.99
N GLY A 8 12.81 -3.06 -3.52
CA GLY A 8 13.26 -3.16 -2.13
C GLY A 8 12.30 -2.50 -1.13
N GLY A 9 11.65 -1.40 -1.53
CA GLY A 9 10.66 -0.75 -0.69
C GLY A 9 9.78 0.28 -1.40
N VAL A 10 8.62 0.52 -0.82
CA VAL A 10 7.63 1.53 -1.19
C VAL A 10 7.35 2.37 0.05
N PHE A 11 7.49 3.68 -0.08
CA PHE A 11 7.46 4.59 1.07
C PHE A 11 6.48 5.73 0.81
N LEU A 12 5.51 5.92 1.70
CA LEU A 12 4.60 7.06 1.67
C LEU A 12 4.89 7.95 2.87
N TYR A 13 4.96 9.25 2.63
CA TYR A 13 4.92 10.25 3.70
C TYR A 13 3.48 10.58 4.04
N ALA A 14 3.25 10.80 5.33
CA ALA A 14 1.94 11.00 5.91
C ALA A 14 1.92 12.20 6.87
N ASP A 15 0.83 12.96 6.86
CA ASP A 15 0.57 14.01 7.85
C ASP A 15 0.21 13.38 9.20
N ASP A 16 -0.44 12.21 9.20
CA ASP A 16 -0.64 11.37 10.38
C ASP A 16 -0.34 9.90 10.04
N ALA A 17 0.94 9.52 10.20
CA ALA A 17 1.39 8.18 9.87
C ALA A 17 0.73 7.08 10.73
N ALA A 18 0.35 7.41 11.97
CA ALA A 18 -0.28 6.47 12.88
C ALA A 18 -1.74 6.22 12.49
N ALA A 19 -2.50 7.27 12.19
CA ALA A 19 -3.86 7.15 11.68
C ALA A 19 -3.89 6.42 10.32
N LEU A 20 -2.94 6.73 9.44
CA LEU A 20 -2.83 6.05 8.15
C LEU A 20 -2.53 4.56 8.34
N ALA A 21 -1.55 4.20 9.18
CA ALA A 21 -1.23 2.80 9.48
C ALA A 21 -2.42 2.04 10.08
N ALA A 22 -3.17 2.67 10.99
CA ALA A 22 -4.37 2.10 11.57
C ALA A 22 -5.45 1.84 10.51
N TRP A 23 -5.66 2.79 9.59
CA TRP A 23 -6.60 2.63 8.50
C TRP A 23 -6.24 1.46 7.57
N TYR A 24 -4.97 1.36 7.16
CA TYR A 24 -4.47 0.24 6.35
C TYR A 24 -4.59 -1.11 7.08
N THR A 25 -4.37 -1.13 8.40
CA THR A 25 -4.56 -2.33 9.22
C THR A 25 -6.02 -2.77 9.23
N GLU A 26 -6.94 -1.83 9.49
CA GLU A 26 -8.37 -2.12 9.60
C GLU A 26 -9.00 -2.52 8.26
N HIS A 27 -8.65 -1.82 7.18
CA HIS A 27 -9.35 -1.94 5.90
C HIS A 27 -8.70 -2.95 4.97
N LEU A 28 -7.37 -3.11 5.03
CA LEU A 28 -6.60 -3.95 4.11
C LEU A 28 -5.83 -5.07 4.83
N GLY A 29 -5.93 -5.18 6.16
CA GLY A 29 -5.26 -6.22 6.95
C GLY A 29 -3.74 -6.05 7.05
N LEU A 30 -3.20 -4.90 6.62
CA LEU A 30 -1.77 -4.62 6.63
C LEU A 30 -1.31 -4.22 8.03
N THR A 31 -0.72 -5.16 8.76
CA THR A 31 -0.27 -4.91 10.14
C THR A 31 1.14 -4.35 10.15
N PHE A 32 1.31 -3.14 10.68
CA PHE A 32 2.60 -2.47 10.77
C PHE A 32 3.26 -2.62 12.14
N THR A 33 4.58 -2.70 12.14
CA THR A 33 5.42 -2.49 13.33
C THR A 33 5.74 -1.01 13.46
N ASN A 34 5.49 -0.44 14.63
CA ASN A 34 5.79 0.96 14.94
C ASN A 34 7.26 1.13 15.36
N TYR A 35 7.94 2.07 14.71
CA TYR A 35 9.29 2.53 15.03
C TYR A 35 9.31 4.06 15.18
N GLY A 36 8.64 4.56 16.23
CA GLY A 36 8.62 5.99 16.57
C GLY A 36 7.74 6.79 15.61
N LYS A 37 8.38 7.50 14.66
CA LYS A 37 7.70 8.33 13.64
C LYS A 37 7.37 7.55 12.36
N SER A 38 7.57 6.24 12.35
CA SER A 38 7.47 5.42 11.15
C SER A 38 6.80 4.09 11.45
N HIS A 39 6.05 3.58 10.47
CA HIS A 39 5.34 2.31 10.54
C HIS A 39 5.79 1.44 9.36
N PHE A 40 6.27 0.23 9.64
CA PHE A 40 6.85 -0.66 8.62
C PHE A 40 6.17 -2.02 8.59
N LEU A 41 6.06 -2.60 7.40
CA LEU A 41 5.76 -4.01 7.21
C LEU A 41 6.60 -4.57 6.06
N GLU A 42 6.91 -5.86 6.13
CA GLU A 42 7.58 -6.59 5.05
C GLU A 42 6.57 -7.50 4.35
N LEU A 43 6.42 -7.32 3.03
CA LEU A 43 5.63 -8.22 2.19
C LEU A 43 6.57 -9.16 1.43
N PRO A 44 6.24 -10.46 1.32
CA PRO A 44 6.97 -11.35 0.43
C PRO A 44 7.01 -10.82 -1.00
N SER A 45 8.19 -10.82 -1.60
CA SER A 45 8.41 -10.40 -2.98
C SER A 45 9.26 -11.43 -3.72
N ALA A 46 9.61 -11.13 -4.98
CA ALA A 46 10.46 -11.97 -5.80
C ALA A 46 11.56 -11.12 -6.44
N ASP A 47 12.78 -11.64 -6.40
CA ASP A 47 13.88 -11.13 -7.21
C ASP A 47 13.81 -11.72 -8.62
N VAL A 48 14.34 -11.00 -9.61
CA VAL A 48 14.52 -11.48 -10.99
C VAL A 48 15.34 -12.78 -11.00
N GLU A 49 16.47 -12.78 -10.29
CA GLU A 49 17.28 -13.97 -10.04
C GLU A 49 17.09 -14.40 -8.57
N PRO A 50 16.52 -15.59 -8.31
CA PRO A 50 16.28 -16.04 -6.94
C PRO A 50 17.56 -16.15 -6.12
N GLY A 51 17.61 -15.42 -5.00
CA GLY A 51 18.67 -15.51 -4.01
C GLY A 51 18.45 -16.64 -2.98
N PRO A 52 19.45 -16.93 -2.12
CA PRO A 52 19.32 -17.92 -1.05
C PRO A 52 18.38 -17.49 0.09
N ARG A 53 17.90 -16.24 0.09
CA ARG A 53 16.96 -15.70 1.06
C ARG A 53 15.68 -15.32 0.33
N THR A 54 14.54 -15.50 0.97
CA THR A 54 13.26 -14.97 0.48
C THR A 54 13.35 -13.45 0.38
N ALA A 55 13.07 -12.92 -0.81
CA ALA A 55 12.99 -11.48 -1.03
C ALA A 55 11.74 -10.92 -0.36
N THR A 56 11.86 -9.70 0.15
CA THR A 56 10.77 -8.92 0.71
C THR A 56 10.77 -7.52 0.12
N THR A 57 9.59 -6.91 0.06
CA THR A 57 9.44 -5.48 -0.20
C THR A 57 8.95 -4.83 1.09
N VAL A 58 9.68 -3.83 1.56
CA VAL A 58 9.23 -3.02 2.70
C VAL A 58 8.15 -2.05 2.24
N PHE A 59 6.97 -2.08 2.85
CA PHE A 59 6.03 -0.98 2.75
C PHE A 59 6.08 -0.17 4.05
N ALA A 60 6.37 1.13 3.94
CA ALA A 60 6.48 1.98 5.11
C ALA A 60 5.74 3.31 4.96
N LEU A 61 5.19 3.75 6.09
CA LEU A 61 4.53 5.03 6.27
C LEU A 61 5.40 5.89 7.19
N PHE A 62 5.80 7.07 6.73
CA PHE A 62 6.66 7.99 7.45
C PHE A 62 5.89 9.25 7.84
N GLN A 63 5.97 9.62 9.11
CA GLN A 63 5.48 10.93 9.56
C GLN A 63 6.30 12.02 8.86
N ALA A 64 5.62 12.93 8.16
CA ALA A 64 6.25 14.09 7.58
C ALA A 64 6.75 15.04 8.69
N ASP A 65 7.93 15.63 8.50
CA ASP A 65 8.49 16.61 9.45
C ASP A 65 7.79 17.97 9.36
N GLU A 66 7.23 18.29 8.18
CA GLU A 66 6.40 19.45 7.92
C GLU A 66 5.07 19.01 7.31
N ALA A 67 4.02 19.82 7.48
CA ALA A 67 2.72 19.55 6.88
C ALA A 67 2.85 19.41 5.35
N LEU A 68 2.28 18.35 4.82
CA LEU A 68 2.36 18.06 3.40
C LEU A 68 1.50 19.07 2.61
N PRO A 69 1.87 19.37 1.35
CA PRO A 69 1.10 20.28 0.53
C PRO A 69 -0.34 19.81 0.35
N ALA A 70 -1.30 20.73 0.55
CA ALA A 70 -2.68 20.49 0.23
C ALA A 70 -2.85 20.23 -1.27
N GLY A 71 -3.67 19.24 -1.64
CA GLY A 71 -3.96 18.91 -3.03
C GLY A 71 -3.95 17.41 -3.31
N VAL A 72 -3.85 17.07 -4.59
CA VAL A 72 -3.87 15.68 -5.04
C VAL A 72 -2.57 14.98 -4.65
N ARG A 73 -2.67 13.96 -3.80
CA ARG A 73 -1.55 13.05 -3.54
C ARG A 73 -1.20 12.27 -4.80
N THR A 74 0.09 12.14 -5.06
CA THR A 74 0.63 11.37 -6.20
C THR A 74 1.12 9.98 -5.80
N GLY A 75 1.20 9.68 -4.50
CA GLY A 75 1.49 8.34 -4.01
C GLY A 75 0.46 7.35 -4.51
N ARG A 76 0.92 6.31 -5.20
CA ARG A 76 0.10 5.18 -5.65
C ARG A 76 0.81 3.87 -5.33
N VAL A 77 0.05 2.92 -4.78
CA VAL A 77 0.55 1.58 -4.50
C VAL A 77 -0.48 0.59 -5.02
N ASN A 78 -0.01 -0.37 -5.83
CA ASN A 78 -0.81 -1.49 -6.30
C ASN A 78 -0.54 -2.73 -5.42
N PHE A 79 -1.57 -3.24 -4.77
CA PHE A 79 -1.50 -4.45 -3.96
C PHE A 79 -2.08 -5.64 -4.69
N ARG A 80 -1.37 -6.77 -4.61
CA ARG A 80 -1.89 -8.07 -5.04
C ARG A 80 -2.77 -8.64 -3.94
N ILE A 81 -3.96 -9.08 -4.29
CA ILE A 81 -4.93 -9.64 -3.35
C ILE A 81 -5.50 -10.97 -3.88
N GLY A 82 -5.91 -11.83 -2.95
CA GLY A 82 -6.45 -13.16 -3.30
C GLY A 82 -7.93 -13.15 -3.68
N ASP A 83 -8.71 -12.20 -3.17
CA ASP A 83 -10.15 -12.08 -3.39
C ASP A 83 -10.53 -10.59 -3.50
N LEU A 84 -10.65 -10.09 -4.73
CA LEU A 84 -11.01 -8.70 -4.99
C LEU A 84 -12.46 -8.41 -4.60
N ASP A 85 -13.40 -9.29 -4.93
CA ASP A 85 -14.82 -9.04 -4.68
C ASP A 85 -15.11 -9.00 -3.18
N GLY A 86 -14.57 -9.96 -2.41
CA GLY A 86 -14.68 -9.97 -0.96
C GLY A 86 -14.06 -8.74 -0.29
N LEU A 87 -12.91 -8.27 -0.79
CA LEU A 87 -12.29 -7.05 -0.28
C LEU A 87 -13.16 -5.81 -0.57
N LEU A 88 -13.66 -5.66 -1.80
CA LEU A 88 -14.50 -4.53 -2.19
C LEU A 88 -15.80 -4.48 -1.39
N ASP A 89 -16.43 -5.63 -1.10
CA ASP A 89 -17.63 -5.68 -0.28
C ASP A 89 -17.36 -5.30 1.18
N SER A 90 -16.24 -5.77 1.74
CA SER A 90 -15.79 -5.35 3.08
C SER A 90 -15.56 -3.84 3.14
N LEU A 91 -14.86 -3.27 2.16
CA LEU A 91 -14.59 -1.83 2.09
C LEU A 91 -15.88 -1.00 1.96
N ARG A 92 -16.81 -1.40 1.08
CA ARG A 92 -18.13 -0.75 0.95
C ARG A 92 -18.91 -0.79 2.25
N SER A 93 -18.89 -1.92 2.96
CA SER A 93 -19.60 -2.07 4.24
C SER A 93 -19.09 -1.13 5.33
N ARG A 94 -17.82 -0.69 5.22
CA ARG A 94 -17.16 0.28 6.11
C ARG A 94 -17.22 1.73 5.60
N GLY A 95 -17.94 1.97 4.50
CA GLY A 95 -18.13 3.31 3.94
C GLY A 95 -16.95 3.83 3.11
N VAL A 96 -16.02 2.96 2.71
CA VAL A 96 -14.93 3.36 1.80
C VAL A 96 -15.50 3.49 0.38
N ALA A 97 -15.27 4.64 -0.24
CA ALA A 97 -15.65 4.88 -1.63
C ALA A 97 -14.75 4.09 -2.58
N ILE A 98 -15.37 3.36 -3.51
CA ILE A 98 -14.69 2.56 -4.53
C ILE A 98 -14.84 3.27 -5.88
N GLU A 99 -13.73 3.54 -6.55
CA GLU A 99 -13.70 4.02 -7.93
C GLU A 99 -14.11 2.87 -8.90
N PRO A 100 -14.49 3.16 -10.17
CA PRO A 100 -14.83 2.11 -11.13
C PRO A 100 -13.70 1.07 -11.30
N SER A 101 -14.04 -0.21 -11.28
CA SER A 101 -13.10 -1.32 -11.47
C SER A 101 -12.88 -1.64 -12.95
N GLU A 102 -11.72 -2.22 -13.27
CA GLU A 102 -11.37 -2.72 -14.61
C GLU A 102 -11.17 -4.25 -14.57
N ASP A 103 -11.59 -4.92 -15.65
CA ASP A 103 -11.44 -6.36 -15.84
C ASP A 103 -10.78 -6.59 -17.20
N GLU A 104 -9.55 -7.08 -17.16
CA GLU A 104 -8.65 -7.19 -18.29
C GLU A 104 -8.12 -8.62 -18.41
N SER A 105 -7.63 -8.98 -19.60
CA SER A 105 -7.09 -10.34 -19.85
C SER A 105 -5.90 -10.72 -18.97
N TYR A 106 -5.25 -9.75 -18.32
CA TYR A 106 -4.08 -9.93 -17.45
C TYR A 106 -4.36 -9.64 -15.97
N GLY A 107 -5.59 -9.29 -15.59
CA GLY A 107 -5.94 -9.02 -14.19
C GLY A 107 -7.22 -8.22 -14.00
N ARG A 108 -7.67 -8.16 -12.74
CA ARG A 108 -8.79 -7.33 -12.30
C ARG A 108 -8.27 -6.28 -11.34
N PHE A 109 -8.76 -5.05 -11.48
CA PHE A 109 -8.25 -3.89 -10.75
C PHE A 109 -9.42 -3.06 -10.21
N ALA A 110 -9.22 -2.44 -9.05
CA ALA A 110 -10.13 -1.46 -8.50
C ALA A 110 -9.31 -0.40 -7.80
N TRP A 111 -9.91 0.75 -7.49
CA TRP A 111 -9.19 1.81 -6.80
C TRP A 111 -10.00 2.38 -5.66
N ILE A 112 -9.28 2.75 -4.61
CA ILE A 112 -9.79 3.49 -3.46
C ILE A 112 -8.84 4.64 -3.13
N ARG A 113 -9.26 5.50 -2.21
CA ARG A 113 -8.40 6.51 -1.61
C ARG A 113 -8.27 6.25 -0.12
N ASP A 114 -7.05 6.32 0.36
CA ASP A 114 -6.80 6.32 1.80
C ASP A 114 -7.22 7.68 2.42
N PRO A 115 -7.21 7.81 3.75
CA PRO A 115 -7.62 9.05 4.43
C PRO A 115 -6.79 10.28 4.08
N GLU A 116 -5.58 10.10 3.57
CA GLU A 116 -4.71 11.20 3.13
C GLU A 116 -4.86 11.53 1.65
N GLY A 117 -5.64 10.73 0.90
CA GLY A 117 -5.94 10.93 -0.50
C GLY A 117 -4.97 10.24 -1.46
N ASN A 118 -4.04 9.40 -0.98
CA ASN A 118 -3.24 8.55 -1.86
C ASN A 118 -4.16 7.54 -2.55
N ARG A 119 -3.89 7.25 -3.82
CA ARG A 119 -4.71 6.29 -4.58
C ARG A 119 -4.13 4.90 -4.38
N VAL A 120 -4.95 3.98 -3.88
CA VAL A 120 -4.59 2.58 -3.72
C VAL A 120 -5.25 1.79 -4.85
N GLU A 121 -4.47 0.91 -5.49
CA GLU A 121 -4.91 -0.03 -6.52
C GLU A 121 -4.87 -1.47 -5.99
#